data_AF-A0AAV3P9N1-F1
#
_entry.id   AF-A0AAV3P9N1-F1
#
_cell.length_a   1.000
_cell.length_b   1.000
_cell.length_c   1.000
_cell.angle_alpha   90.00
_cell.angle_beta   90.00
_cell.angle_gamma   90.00
#
_symmetry.space_group_name_H-M   'P 1'
#
loop_
_entity.id
_entity.type
_entity.pdbx_description
1 polymer ?
#
loop_
_entity_poly.entity_id
_entity_poly.type
_entity_poly.pdbx_seq_one_letter_code
_entity_poly.pdbx_strand_id
1 'polypeptide(L)'
;MSKVYDRVEWCFLEAIMRKLGFSEIWINWVMCLVTSVSYSFLINGTPTGFIRPNRRIRQGDPLSPYLFLLCAEVLTCMLREAEGKKIVDRC
;
A
#
# COMPACT_ATOMS: atom_id res chain seq x y z
N MET A 1 -3.06 12.51 9.65
CA MET A 1 -3.44 11.70 8.47
C MET A 1 -2.32 11.46 7.44
N SER A 2 -1.16 12.11 7.50
CA SER A 2 -0.14 12.03 6.42
C SER A 2 0.72 10.75 6.37
N LYS A 3 0.72 9.90 7.40
CA LYS A 3 1.64 8.73 7.50
C LYS A 3 0.99 7.37 7.18
N VAL A 4 -0.25 7.36 6.69
CA VAL A 4 -1.00 6.11 6.50
C VAL A 4 -0.60 5.41 5.20
N TYR A 5 -0.39 6.20 4.13
CA TYR A 5 0.13 5.73 2.85
C TYR A 5 1.50 5.07 2.98
N ASP A 6 2.27 5.44 3.99
CA ASP A 6 3.65 5.02 4.26
C ASP A 6 3.77 3.58 4.77
N ARG A 7 2.65 3.03 5.26
CA ARG A 7 2.59 1.75 5.97
C ARG A 7 2.00 0.62 5.14
N VAL A 8 1.54 0.90 3.93
CA VAL A 8 1.00 -0.13 3.04
C VAL A 8 2.16 -0.92 2.43
N GLU A 9 2.27 -2.19 2.82
CA GLU A 9 3.19 -3.15 2.23
C GLU A 9 2.68 -3.58 0.85
N TRP A 10 3.55 -3.58 -0.16
CA TRP A 10 3.13 -3.86 -1.54
C TRP A 10 2.67 -5.30 -1.75
N CYS A 11 3.31 -6.26 -1.09
CA CYS A 11 2.88 -7.67 -1.13
C CYS A 11 1.44 -7.85 -0.62
N PHE A 12 1.02 -7.05 0.37
CA PHE A 12 -0.33 -7.09 0.89
C PHE A 12 -1.34 -6.53 -0.12
N LEU A 13 -1.03 -5.38 -0.74
CA LEU A 13 -1.86 -4.79 -1.79
C LEU A 13 -2.07 -5.77 -2.96
N GLU A 14 -1.00 -6.39 -3.43
CA GLU A 14 -1.03 -7.38 -4.51
C GLU A 14 -1.90 -8.59 -4.15
N ALA A 15 -1.72 -9.13 -2.94
CA ALA A 15 -2.49 -10.27 -2.44
C ALA A 15 -3.99 -9.97 -2.34
N ILE A 16 -4.36 -8.76 -1.90
CA ILE A 16 -5.76 -8.33 -1.84
C ILE A 16 -6.35 -8.24 -3.24
N MET A 17 -5.65 -7.59 -4.18
CA MET A 17 -6.17 -7.43 -5.54
C MET A 17 -6.38 -8.79 -6.22
N ARG A 18 -5.48 -9.75 -6.00
CA ARG A 18 -5.69 -11.15 -6.43
C ARG A 18 -6.91 -11.78 -5.75
N LYS A 19 -7.04 -11.62 -4.43
CA LYS A 19 -8.15 -12.19 -3.66
C LYS A 19 -9.52 -11.63 -4.08
N LEU A 20 -9.56 -10.36 -4.49
CA LEU A 20 -10.74 -9.69 -5.01
C LEU A 20 -11.07 -10.05 -6.48
N GLY A 21 -10.20 -10.82 -7.15
CA GLY A 21 -10.44 -11.31 -8.51
C GLY A 21 -10.10 -10.31 -9.62
N PHE A 22 -9.22 -9.34 -9.36
CA PHE A 22 -8.72 -8.47 -10.42
C PHE A 22 -7.90 -9.26 -11.44
N SER A 23 -7.90 -8.84 -12.70
CA SER A 23 -7.07 -9.44 -13.75
C SER A 23 -5.58 -9.27 -13.43
N GLU A 24 -4.79 -10.32 -13.64
CA GLU A 24 -3.32 -10.29 -13.46
C GLU A 24 -2.66 -9.18 -14.29
N ILE A 25 -3.20 -8.85 -15.48
CA ILE A 25 -2.68 -7.74 -16.29
C ILE A 25 -2.83 -6.41 -15.55
N TRP A 26 -3.99 -6.18 -14.96
CA TRP A 26 -4.27 -4.96 -14.22
C TRP A 26 -3.45 -4.89 -12.93
N ILE A 27 -3.32 -6.03 -12.23
CA ILE A 27 -2.50 -6.15 -11.04
C ILE A 27 -1.05 -5.78 -11.37
N ASN A 28 -0.50 -6.32 -12.45
CA ASN A 28 0.86 -6.01 -12.89
C ASN A 28 1.05 -4.52 -13.20
N TRP A 29 0.08 -3.87 -13.83
CA TRP A 29 0.15 -2.42 -14.08
C TRP A 29 0.18 -1.62 -12.79
N VAL A 30 -0.72 -1.93 -11.84
CA VAL A 30 -0.74 -1.24 -10.55
C VAL A 30 0.55 -1.49 -9.77
N MET A 31 1.06 -2.73 -9.77
CA MET A 31 2.31 -3.07 -9.10
C MET A 31 3.49 -2.32 -9.71
N CYS A 32 3.60 -2.25 -11.04
CA CYS A 32 4.62 -1.45 -11.72
C CYS A 32 4.56 0.04 -11.31
N LEU A 33 3.35 0.61 -11.18
CA LEU A 33 3.19 2.00 -10.76
C LEU A 33 3.67 2.22 -9.32
N VAL A 34 3.31 1.34 -8.39
CA VAL A 34 3.71 1.50 -6.98
C VAL A 34 5.19 1.17 -6.75
N THR A 35 5.78 0.22 -7.48
CA THR A 35 7.16 -0.24 -7.27
C THR A 35 8.23 0.60 -7.96
N SER A 36 7.86 1.40 -8.97
CA SER A 36 8.81 2.19 -9.78
C SER A 36 9.30 3.45 -9.08
N VAL A 37 8.75 3.79 -7.92
CA VAL A 37 9.11 5.01 -7.19
C VAL A 37 10.54 4.89 -6.63
N SER A 38 11.35 5.92 -6.83
CA SER A 38 12.66 6.06 -6.20
C SER A 38 12.78 7.42 -5.54
N TYR A 39 13.54 7.48 -4.44
CA TYR A 39 13.76 8.69 -3.68
C TYR A 39 15.25 9.02 -3.62
N SER A 40 15.58 10.30 -3.64
CA SER A 40 16.91 10.82 -3.31
C SER A 40 16.80 11.83 -2.19
N PHE A 41 17.86 11.99 -1.40
CA PHE A 41 17.90 12.99 -0.34
C PHE A 41 18.53 14.26 -0.86
N LEU A 42 17.91 15.40 -0.59
CA LEU A 42 18.53 16.68 -0.87
C LEU A 42 19.37 17.10 0.34
N ILE A 43 20.69 17.01 0.23
CA ILE A 43 21.63 17.44 1.28
C ILE A 43 22.35 18.68 0.75
N ASN A 44 22.17 19.83 1.41
CA ASN A 44 22.73 21.12 0.99
C ASN A 44 22.42 21.46 -0.48
N GLY A 45 21.20 21.18 -0.93
CA GLY A 45 20.77 21.43 -2.31
C GLY A 45 21.26 20.42 -3.35
N THR A 46 22.06 19.42 -2.95
CA THR A 46 22.57 18.40 -3.86
C THR A 46 21.83 17.07 -3.64
N PRO A 47 21.21 16.47 -4.69
CA PRO A 47 20.59 15.16 -4.57
C PRO A 47 21.67 14.11 -4.33
N THR A 48 21.58 13.42 -3.20
CA THR A 48 22.56 12.48 -2.69
C THR A 48 21.87 11.18 -2.25
N GLY A 49 22.39 10.05 -2.73
CA GLY A 49 21.87 8.72 -2.43
C GLY A 49 20.56 8.41 -3.17
N PHE A 50 20.36 7.12 -3.45
CA PHE A 50 19.11 6.60 -4.00
C PHE A 50 18.56 5.52 -3.08
N ILE A 51 17.30 5.67 -2.69
CA ILE A 51 16.55 4.64 -1.97
C ILE A 51 15.41 4.16 -2.85
N ARG A 52 15.34 2.84 -3.01
CA ARG A 52 14.13 2.18 -3.47
C ARG A 52 13.29 1.80 -2.25
N PRO A 53 12.09 2.35 -2.10
CA PRO A 53 11.16 1.91 -1.06
C PRO A 53 10.71 0.47 -1.36
N ASN A 54 10.39 -0.31 -0.32
CA ASN A 54 9.78 -1.65 -0.45
C ASN A 54 8.30 -1.67 -0.02
N ARG A 55 7.81 -0.52 0.42
CA ARG A 55 6.47 -0.24 0.96
C ARG A 55 6.19 1.24 0.74
N ARG A 56 4.95 1.66 0.92
CA ARG A 56 4.43 3.03 0.72
C ARG A 56 3.74 3.20 -0.62
N ILE A 57 2.62 3.90 -0.60
CA ILE A 57 1.94 4.42 -1.78
C ILE A 57 2.27 5.91 -1.92
N ARG A 58 2.45 6.39 -3.16
CA ARG A 58 2.90 7.76 -3.43
C ARG A 58 1.82 8.79 -3.10
N GLN A 59 2.02 9.58 -2.05
CA GLN A 59 1.13 10.70 -1.76
C GLN A 59 1.13 11.72 -2.92
N GLY A 60 -0.05 12.08 -3.41
CA GLY A 60 -0.22 13.00 -4.55
C GLY A 60 -0.41 12.33 -5.90
N ASP A 61 -0.28 11.00 -6.00
CA ASP A 61 -0.73 10.25 -7.17
C ASP A 61 -2.26 10.05 -7.10
N PRO A 62 -3.02 10.39 -8.16
CA PRO A 62 -4.49 10.26 -8.18
C PRO A 62 -4.99 8.84 -7.90
N LEU A 63 -4.21 7.79 -8.16
CA LEU A 63 -4.62 6.40 -7.90
C LEU A 63 -4.48 6.01 -6.42
N SER A 64 -3.60 6.71 -5.70
CA SER A 64 -3.20 6.35 -4.34
C SER A 64 -4.32 6.35 -3.29
N PRO A 65 -5.27 7.30 -3.29
CA PRO A 65 -6.42 7.27 -2.39
C PRO A 65 -7.29 6.02 -2.58
N TYR A 66 -7.47 5.56 -3.82
CA TYR A 66 -8.30 4.40 -4.14
C TYR A 66 -7.65 3.09 -3.69
N LEU A 67 -6.35 2.94 -3.95
CA LEU A 67 -5.59 1.78 -3.47
C LEU A 67 -5.56 1.71 -1.94
N PHE A 68 -5.44 2.87 -1.29
CA PHE A 68 -5.51 2.94 0.16
C PHE A 68 -6.89 2.52 0.70
N LEU A 69 -7.98 3.03 0.11
CA LEU A 69 -9.33 2.67 0.52
C LEU A 69 -9.59 1.17 0.36
N LEU A 70 -9.15 0.58 -0.77
CA LEU A 70 -9.25 -0.86 -1.02
C LEU A 70 -8.54 -1.68 0.06
N CYS A 71 -7.33 -1.30 0.45
CA CYS A 71 -6.62 -1.94 1.56
C CYS A 71 -7.35 -1.75 2.90
N ALA A 72 -7.88 -0.56 3.18
CA ALA A 72 -8.54 -0.25 4.44
C ALA A 72 -9.86 -1.04 4.63
N GLU A 73 -10.67 -1.16 3.58
CA GLU A 73 -11.91 -1.94 3.62
C GLU A 73 -11.62 -3.43 3.86
N VAL A 74 -10.64 -3.99 3.15
CA VAL A 74 -10.28 -5.40 3.31
C VAL A 74 -9.71 -5.66 4.69
N LEU A 75 -8.84 -4.77 5.20
CA LEU A 75 -8.33 -4.87 6.56
C LEU A 75 -9.47 -4.83 7.60
N THR A 76 -10.46 -3.96 7.40
CA THR A 76 -11.63 -3.85 8.27
C THR A 76 -12.45 -5.14 8.28
N CYS A 77 -12.67 -5.75 7.11
CA CYS A 77 -13.33 -7.05 6.99
C CYS A 77 -12.55 -8.16 7.71
N MET A 78 -11.22 -8.23 7.52
CA MET A 78 -10.36 -9.21 8.18
C MET A 78 -10.38 -9.06 9.71
N LEU A 79 -10.38 -7.82 10.22
CA LEU A 79 -10.47 -7.55 11.65
C LEU A 79 -11.82 -8.01 12.23
N ARG A 80 -12.93 -7.72 11.55
CA ARG A 80 -14.26 -8.19 11.97
C ARG A 80 -14.36 -9.72 12.00
N GLU A 81 -13.74 -10.40 11.04
CA GLU A 81 -13.69 -11.86 11.02
C GLU A 81 -12.83 -12.41 12.16
N ALA A 82 -11.70 -11.77 12.45
CA ALA A 82 -10.81 -12.14 13.56
C ALA A 82 -11.46 -11.91 14.94
N GLU A 83 -12.24 -10.84 15.11
CA GLU A 83 -13.07 -10.59 16.29
C GLU A 83 -14.11 -11.71 16.48
N GLY A 84 -14.81 -12.09 15.40
CA GLY A 84 -15.77 -13.21 15.44
C GLY A 84 -15.13 -14.55 15.81
N LYS A 85 -13.85 -14.73 15.47
CA LYS A 85 -13.03 -15.90 15.84
C LYS A 85 -12.35 -15.78 17.21
N LYS A 86 -12.56 -14.68 17.95
CA LYS A 86 -11.89 -14.36 19.22
C LYS A 86 -10.35 -14.39 19.15
N ILE A 87 -9.79 -14.11 17.98
CA ILE A 87 -8.33 -14.00 17.78
C ILE A 87 -7.84 -12.61 18.22
N VAL A 88 -8.74 -11.61 18.18
CA VAL A 88 -8.50 -10.23 18.59
C VAL A 88 -9.62 -9.83 19.53
N ASP A 89 -9.27 -9.33 20.72
CA ASP A 89 -10.22 -8.77 21.67
C ASP A 89 -10.63 -7.35 21.26
N ARG A 90 -11.89 -7.01 21.54
CA ARG A 90 -12.38 -5.64 21.41
C ARG A 90 -11.72 -4.81 22.51
N CYS A 91 -10.95 -3.79 22.14
CA CYS A 91 -10.55 -2.73 23.08
C CYS A 91 -11.78 -2.02 23.66
#